data_AF-A0A420D1I4-F1
#
_entry.id   AF-A0A420D1I4-F1
#
_cell.length_a   1.000
_cell.length_b   1.000
_cell.length_c   1.000
_cell.angle_alpha   90.00
_cell.angle_beta   90.00
_cell.angle_gamma   90.00
#
_symmetry.space_group_name_H-M   'P 1'
#
loop_
_entity.id
_entity.type
_entity.pdbx_description
1 polymer ?
#
loop_
_entity_poly.entity_id
_entity_poly.type
_entity_poly.pdbx_seq_one_letter_code
_entity_poly.pdbx_strand_id
1 'polypeptide(L)' 'MAKSFLRTALDNFVEARQRRADLYATGALLSLDDASLKAMGLTRDELRRRPSRHSLI' A
#
# COMPACT_ATOMS: atom_id res chain seq x y z
N MET A 1 16.03 -5.95 -28.61
CA MET A 1 14.93 -5.07 -28.17
C MET A 1 13.86 -5.77 -27.30
N ALA A 2 13.63 -7.10 -27.41
CA ALA A 2 12.62 -7.81 -26.60
C ALA A 2 12.90 -7.90 -25.08
N LYS A 3 14.18 -7.82 -24.66
CA LYS A 3 14.59 -7.89 -23.24
C LYS A 3 14.09 -6.70 -22.41
N SER A 4 13.83 -5.56 -23.06
CA SER A 4 13.30 -4.37 -22.40
C SER A 4 11.78 -4.46 -22.19
N PHE A 5 11.04 -5.00 -23.15
CA PHE A 5 9.58 -5.12 -23.07
C PHE A 5 9.13 -6.05 -21.94
N LEU A 6 9.76 -7.23 -21.80
CA LEU A 6 9.46 -8.15 -20.70
C LEU A 6 9.85 -7.58 -19.33
N ARG A 7 10.96 -6.85 -19.25
CA ARG A 7 11.38 -6.16 -18.01
C ARG A 7 10.38 -5.07 -17.64
N THR A 8 10.02 -4.19 -18.57
CA THR A 8 9.03 -3.14 -18.33
C THR A 8 7.65 -3.70 -17.98
N ALA A 9 7.21 -4.77 -18.62
CA ALA A 9 5.94 -5.43 -18.28
C ALA A 9 5.98 -6.04 -16.88
N LEU A 10 7.10 -6.68 -16.50
CA LEU A 10 7.30 -7.21 -15.16
C LEU A 10 7.36 -6.10 -14.11
N ASP A 11 8.08 -5.01 -14.37
CA ASP A 11 8.17 -3.85 -13.48
C ASP A 11 6.78 -3.23 -13.27
N ASN A 12 6.02 -3.03 -14.34
CA ASN A 12 4.63 -2.54 -14.27
C ASN A 12 3.71 -3.49 -13.49
N PHE A 13 3.89 -4.81 -13.64
CA PHE A 13 3.11 -5.81 -12.90
C PHE A 13 3.46 -5.83 -11.41
N VAL A 14 4.76 -5.78 -11.09
CA VAL A 14 5.26 -5.70 -9.72
C VAL A 14 4.78 -4.40 -9.08
N GLU A 15 4.86 -3.26 -9.76
CA GLU A 15 4.38 -1.98 -9.27
C GLU A 15 2.87 -1.98 -9.03
N ALA A 16 2.08 -2.54 -9.94
CA ALA A 16 0.64 -2.71 -9.76
C ALA A 16 0.31 -3.60 -8.55
N ARG A 17 1.12 -4.63 -8.29
CA ARG A 17 0.94 -5.53 -7.14
C ARG A 17 1.41 -4.89 -5.85
N GLN A 18 2.47 -4.10 -5.88
CA GLN A 18 2.98 -3.29 -4.78
C GLN A 18 1.90 -2.30 -4.32
N ARG A 19 1.29 -1.54 -5.25
CA ARG A 19 0.20 -0.61 -4.95
C ARG A 19 -0.99 -1.32 -4.28
N ARG A 20 -1.35 -2.53 -4.73
CA ARG A 20 -2.42 -3.32 -4.11
C ARG A 20 -2.05 -3.83 -2.73
N ALA A 21 -0.80 -4.22 -2.52
CA ALA A 21 -0.28 -4.62 -1.21
C ALA A 21 -0.27 -3.45 -0.23
N ASP A 22 0.16 -2.27 -0.67
CA ASP A 22 0.14 -1.04 0.14
C ASP A 22 -1.28 -0.64 0.55
N LEU A 23 -2.25 -0.75 -0.36
CA LEU A 23 -3.66 -0.50 -0.05
C LEU A 23 -4.23 -1.49 0.98
N TYR A 24 -3.80 -2.76 0.92
CA TYR A 24 -4.20 -3.80 1.88
C TYR A 24 -3.52 -3.62 3.23
N ALA A 25 -2.21 -3.38 3.24
CA ALA A 25 -1.44 -3.09 4.45
C ALA A 25 -1.96 -1.82 5.14
N THR A 26 -2.28 -0.77 4.39
CA THR A 26 -2.89 0.45 4.94
C THR A 26 -4.27 0.17 5.53
N GLY A 27 -5.09 -0.67 4.89
CA GLY A 27 -6.37 -1.12 5.46
C GLY A 27 -6.21 -1.94 6.75
N ALA A 28 -5.22 -2.85 6.79
CA ALA A 28 -4.88 -3.62 7.98
C ALA A 28 -4.36 -2.71 9.11
N LEU A 29 -3.51 -1.74 8.79
CA LEU A 29 -3.03 -0.71 9.73
C LEU A 29 -4.19 0.16 10.25
N LEU A 30 -5.19 0.47 9.44
CA LEU A 30 -6.38 1.19 9.89
C LEU A 30 -7.31 0.34 10.79
N SER A 31 -7.21 -0.99 10.71
CA SER A 31 -7.91 -1.92 11.61
C SER A 31 -7.17 -2.19 12.93
N LEU A 32 -5.89 -1.83 13.03
CA LEU A 32 -5.12 -1.90 14.27
C LEU A 32 -5.55 -0.80 15.25
N ASP A 33 -5.35 -1.08 16.54
CA ASP A 33 -5.67 -0.14 17.61
C ASP A 33 -4.61 0.99 17.71
N ASP A 34 -5.00 2.11 18.32
CA ASP A 34 -4.15 3.29 18.40
C ASP A 34 -2.85 3.07 19.21
N ALA A 35 -2.82 2.09 20.13
CA ALA A 35 -1.61 1.76 20.88
C ALA A 35 -0.60 1.00 20.00
N SER A 36 -1.07 0.09 19.16
CA SER A 36 -0.24 -0.57 18.15
C SER A 36 0.28 0.42 17.10
N LEU A 37 -0.53 1.38 16.67
CA LEU A 37 -0.11 2.44 15.76
C LEU A 37 0.98 3.33 16.39
N LYS A 38 0.81 3.69 17.67
CA LYS A 38 1.79 4.47 18.42
C LYS A 38 3.11 3.72 18.62
N ALA A 39 3.06 2.40 18.81
CA ALA A 39 4.27 1.56 18.89
C ALA A 39 5.07 1.55 17.57
N MET A 40 4.40 1.74 16.42
CA MET A 40 5.03 1.90 15.12
C MET A 40 5.41 3.36 14.79
N GLY A 41 5.16 4.30 15.70
CA GLY A 41 5.37 5.74 15.47
C GLY A 41 4.41 6.35 14.44
N LEU A 42 3.32 5.65 14.12
CA LEU A 42 2.32 6.08 13.15
C LEU A 42 1.10 6.65 13.88
N THR A 43 0.48 7.67 13.30
CA THR A 43 -0.80 8.22 13.77
C THR A 43 -1.93 7.83 12.82
N ARG A 44 -3.13 7.65 13.37
CA ARG A 44 -4.31 7.22 12.60
C ARG A 44 -4.74 8.26 11.56
N ASP A 45 -4.53 9.54 11.84
CA ASP A 45 -4.76 10.63 10.88
C ASP A 45 -3.79 10.56 9.69
N GLU A 46 -2.54 10.19 9.93
CA GLU A 46 -1.55 9.99 8.86
C GLU A 46 -1.92 8.79 7.98
N LEU A 47 -2.40 7.70 8.58
CA LEU A 47 -2.89 6.52 7.87
C LEU A 47 -4.18 6.77 7.09
N ARG A 48 -5.07 7.65 7.59
CA ARG A 48 -6.29 8.07 6.89
C ARG A 48 -6.00 8.93 5.66
N ARG A 49 -4.93 9.72 5.69
CA ARG A 49 -4.49 10.52 4.53
C ARG A 49 -3.85 9.67 3.44
N ARG A 50 -3.31 8.50 3.78
CA ARG A 50 -2.78 7.57 2.79
C ARG A 50 -3.93 6.95 1.99
N PRO A 51 -3.76 6.78 0.66
CA PRO A 51 -4.72 6.03 -0.12
C PRO A 51 -4.82 4.61 0.46
N SER A 52 -6.01 4.22 0.88
CA SER A 52 -6.30 2.90 1.43
C SER A 52 -7.37 2.23 0.57
N ARG A 53 -7.42 0.89 0.53
CA ARG A 53 -8.39 0.17 -0.31
C ARG A 53 -9.85 0.56 -0.03
N HIS A 54 -10.12 1.14 1.14
CA HIS A 54 -11.43 1.61 1.55
C HIS A 54 -11.87 2.91 0.85
N SER A 55 -10.94 3.73 0.34
CA SER A 55 -11.28 5.01 -0.33
C SER A 55 -11.55 4.88 -1.84
N LEU A 56 -11.52 3.66 -2.38
CA LEU A 56 -11.71 3.36 -3.80
C LEU A 56 -13.03 2.60 -4.08
N ILE A 57 -13.95 2.59 -3.11
CA ILE A 57 -15.30 2.01 -3.23
C ILE A 57 -16.32 3.14 -3.05
#